data_AF-A0A5C0UDG7-F1
#
_entry.id   AF-A0A5C0UDG7-F1
#
_cell.length_a   1.000
_cell.length_b   1.000
_cell.length_c   1.000
_cell.angle_alpha   90.00
_cell.angle_beta   90.00
_cell.angle_gamma   90.00
#
_symmetry.space_group_name_H-M   'P 1'
#
loop_
_entity.id
_entity.type
_entity.pdbx_description
1 polymer ?
#
loop_
_entity_poly.entity_id
_entity_poly.type
_entity_poly.pdbx_seq_one_letter_code
_entity_poly.pdbx_strand_id
1 'polypeptide(L)' 'MSQNNFKSILAMTQRAKDLTNGEMPKEKINSDNVGYIAYCEFYKGVLDEDDLFKRFVNQDKYVEDDDDDEYKA' A
#
# COMPACT_ATOMS: atom_id res chain seq x y z
N MET A 1 -21.95 8.57 7.49
CA MET A 1 -20.99 7.45 7.48
C MET A 1 -19.84 7.84 8.38
N SER A 2 -19.65 7.19 9.53
CA SER A 2 -18.38 7.30 10.25
C SER A 2 -17.46 6.25 9.62
N GLN A 3 -16.77 6.62 8.54
CA GLN A 3 -15.68 5.79 8.03
C GLN A 3 -14.69 5.59 9.17
N ASN A 4 -14.17 4.38 9.30
CA ASN A 4 -13.27 4.03 10.38
C ASN A 4 -11.94 4.74 10.11
N ASN A 5 -11.78 5.98 10.58
CA ASN A 5 -10.69 6.89 10.19
C ASN A 5 -9.29 6.25 10.29
N PHE A 6 -9.12 5.31 11.22
CA PHE A 6 -7.87 4.56 11.37
C PHE A 6 -7.57 3.64 10.18
N LYS A 7 -8.57 2.94 9.63
CA LYS A 7 -8.38 2.06 8.46
C LYS A 7 -7.88 2.86 7.26
N SER A 8 -8.50 4.01 7.01
CA SER A 8 -8.14 4.91 5.92
C SER A 8 -6.72 5.46 6.10
N ILE A 9 -6.32 5.80 7.33
CA ILE A 9 -4.95 6.22 7.65
C ILE A 9 -3.94 5.10 7.34
N LEU A 10 -4.23 3.86 7.73
CA LEU A 10 -3.35 2.72 7.47
C LEU A 10 -3.25 2.40 5.97
N ALA A 11 -4.35 2.49 5.24
CA ALA A 11 -4.37 2.36 3.78
C ALA A 11 -3.52 3.45 3.09
N MET A 12 -3.67 4.72 3.50
CA MET A 12 -2.83 5.82 3.00
C MET A 12 -1.35 5.62 3.34
N THR A 13 -1.05 5.07 4.51
CA THR A 13 0.33 4.77 4.93
C THR A 13 0.96 3.71 4.03
N GLN A 14 0.21 2.65 3.68
CA GLN A 14 0.66 1.66 2.71
C GLN A 14 0.95 2.31 1.36
N ARG A 15 0.06 3.18 0.88
CA ARG A 15 0.28 3.84 -0.41
C ARG A 15 1.52 4.74 -0.40
N ALA A 16 1.74 5.49 0.68
CA ALA A 16 2.94 6.30 0.82
C ALA A 16 4.22 5.43 0.82
N LYS A 17 4.17 4.25 1.46
CA LYS A 17 5.26 3.26 1.41
C LYS A 17 5.51 2.76 -0.02
N ASP A 18 4.46 2.43 -0.76
CA ASP A 18 4.55 1.99 -2.16
C ASP A 18 5.25 3.03 -3.04
N LEU A 19 4.84 4.30 -2.93
CA LEU A 19 5.46 5.43 -3.65
C LEU A 19 6.94 5.60 -3.26
N THR A 20 7.26 5.46 -1.98
CA THR A 20 8.64 5.53 -1.49
C THR A 20 9.50 4.39 -2.02
N ASN A 21 8.91 3.21 -2.24
CA ASN A 21 9.56 2.05 -2.85
C ASN A 21 9.66 2.14 -4.38
N GLY A 22 9.26 3.26 -4.99
CA GLY A 22 9.39 3.51 -6.42
C GLY A 22 8.14 3.20 -7.26
N GLU A 23 7.01 2.88 -6.63
CA GLU A 23 5.74 2.80 -7.37
C GLU A 23 5.36 4.18 -7.90
N MET A 24 4.89 4.25 -9.14
CA MET A 24 4.52 5.52 -9.76
C MET A 24 3.16 6.01 -9.23
N PRO A 25 2.97 7.33 -9.08
CA PRO A 25 1.65 7.91 -8.89
C PRO A 25 0.71 7.52 -10.04
N LYS A 26 -0.50 7.07 -9.70
CA LYS A 26 -1.62 6.87 -10.64
C LYS A 26 -2.19 8.19 -11.13
N GLU A 27 -2.02 9.26 -10.34
CA GLU A 27 -2.46 10.61 -10.66
C GLU A 27 -1.27 11.57 -10.82
N LYS A 28 -1.39 12.52 -11.75
CA LYS A 28 -0.43 13.63 -11.85
C LYS A 28 -0.69 14.62 -10.73
N ILE A 29 0.13 14.54 -9.68
CA ILE A 29 0.09 15.44 -8.54
C ILE A 29 1.36 16.28 -8.56
N ASN A 30 1.20 17.60 -8.53
CA ASN A 30 2.32 18.54 -8.54
C ASN A 30 2.90 18.71 -7.12
N SER A 31 3.51 17.65 -6.61
CA SER A 31 4.16 17.63 -5.31
C SER A 31 5.17 16.49 -5.27
N ASP A 32 6.29 16.70 -4.59
CA ASP A 32 7.29 15.66 -4.33
C ASP A 32 7.06 14.95 -2.98
N ASN A 33 6.08 15.41 -2.19
CA ASN A 33 5.78 14.81 -0.89
C ASN A 33 4.90 13.57 -1.09
N VAL A 34 5.52 12.39 -0.97
CA VAL A 34 4.85 11.08 -1.13
C VAL A 34 3.60 10.90 -0.24
N GLY A 35 3.61 11.45 0.98
CA GLY A 35 2.46 11.40 1.88
C GLY A 35 1.29 12.24 1.35
N TYR A 36 1.58 13.41 0.80
CA TYR A 36 0.58 14.26 0.17
C TYR A 36 0.03 13.65 -1.13
N ILE A 37 0.89 13.04 -1.95
CA ILE A 37 0.48 12.32 -3.16
C ILE A 37 -0.47 11.18 -2.79
N ALA A 38 -0.09 10.33 -1.83
CA ALA A 38 -0.93 9.22 -1.34
C ALA A 38 -2.28 9.69 -0.80
N TYR A 39 -2.29 10.78 -0.02
CA TYR A 39 -3.53 11.41 0.45
C TYR A 39 -4.44 11.83 -0.71
N CYS A 40 -3.90 12.55 -1.68
CA CYS A 40 -4.67 13.04 -2.82
C CYS A 40 -5.22 11.90 -3.70
N GLU A 41 -4.45 10.84 -3.94
CA GLU A 41 -4.93 9.65 -4.65
C GLU A 41 -6.03 8.91 -3.89
N PHE A 42 -5.89 8.80 -2.57
CA PHE A 42 -6.90 8.18 -1.71
C PHE A 42 -8.23 8.95 -1.75
N TYR A 43 -8.20 10.27 -1.57
CA TYR A 43 -9.41 11.10 -1.58
C TYR A 43 -10.07 11.22 -2.95
N LYS A 44 -9.31 11.06 -4.03
CA LYS A 44 -9.86 10.98 -5.39
C LYS A 44 -10.56 9.65 -5.68
N GLY A 45 -10.45 8.65 -4.80
CA GLY A 45 -11.07 7.34 -4.97
C GLY A 45 -10.46 6.50 -6.11
N VAL A 46 -9.24 6.83 -6.54
CA VAL A 46 -8.49 6.05 -7.55
C VAL A 46 -7.78 4.82 -6.96
N LEU A 47 -7.88 4.65 -5.64
CA LEU A 47 -7.28 3.56 -4.88
C LEU A 47 -8.36 2.75 -4.18
N ASP A 48 -8.16 1.44 -4.08
CA ASP A 48 -8.98 0.56 -3.28
C ASP A 48 -8.46 0.56 -1.83
N GLU A 49 -9.24 1.15 -0.92
CA GLU A 49 -8.90 1.21 0.51
C GLU A 49 -8.74 -0.17 1.14
N ASP A 50 -9.55 -1.15 0.73
CA ASP A 50 -9.55 -2.49 1.32
C ASP A 50 -8.31 -3.26 0.88
N ASP A 51 -7.91 -3.14 -0.39
CA ASP A 51 -6.67 -3.72 -0.91
C ASP A 51 -5.44 -3.13 -0.20
N LEU A 52 -5.34 -1.81 -0.13
CA LEU A 52 -4.24 -1.12 0.54
C LEU A 52 -4.16 -1.48 2.03
N PHE A 53 -5.31 -1.54 2.71
CA PHE A 53 -5.35 -1.96 4.10
C PHE A 53 -4.92 -3.42 4.28
N LYS A 54 -5.36 -4.34 3.41
CA LYS A 54 -4.92 -5.75 3.45
C LYS A 54 -3.42 -5.86 3.22
N ARG A 55 -2.87 -5.10 2.28
CA ARG A 55 -1.42 -5.07 2.01
C ARG A 55 -0.64 -4.52 3.20
N PHE A 56 -1.18 -3.50 3.90
CA PHE A 56 -0.61 -3.01 5.15
C PHE A 56 -0.55 -4.08 6.24
N VAL A 57 -1.66 -4.82 6.44
CA VAL A 57 -1.76 -5.82 7.50
C VAL A 57 -0.94 -7.09 7.18
N ASN A 58 -0.84 -7.47 5.91
CA ASN A 58 -0.17 -8.71 5.48
C ASN A 58 1.30 -8.54 5.09
N GLN A 59 1.98 -7.49 5.56
CA GLN A 59 3.39 -7.24 5.21
C GLN A 59 4.35 -8.38 5.61
N ASP A 60 3.97 -9.24 6.56
CA ASP A 60 4.81 -10.36 7.04
C ASP A 60 4.46 -11.74 6.45
N LYS A 61 3.52 -11.84 5.49
CA LYS A 61 3.16 -13.12 4.85
C LYS A 61 3.86 -13.40 3.52
N TYR A 62 4.78 -12.53 3.12
CA TYR A 62 5.76 -12.78 2.06
C TYR A 62 7.17 -12.87 2.68
N VAL A 63 7.31 -13.55 3.82
CA VAL A 63 8.53 -14.34 4.00
C VAL A 63 8.37 -15.43 2.95
N GLU A 64 9.27 -15.46 1.97
CA GLU A 64 9.45 -16.63 1.11
C GLU A 64 9.54 -17.83 2.07
N ASP A 65 8.44 -18.58 2.21
CA ASP A 65 8.58 -20.02 2.25
C ASP A 65 9.20 -20.32 0.87
N ASP A 66 10.52 -20.26 0.80
CA ASP A 66 11.29 -21.01 -0.18
C ASP A 66 10.83 -22.45 0.03
N ASP A 67 9.73 -22.81 -0.65
CA ASP A 67 9.38 -24.16 -1.06
C ASP A 67 10.52 -24.65 -1.97
N ASP A 68 11.72 -24.78 -1.42
CA ASP A 68 12.85 -25.47 -2.02
C ASP A 68 12.77 -26.94 -1.58
N ASP A 69 11.62 -27.55 -1.88
CA ASP A 69 11.47 -28.98 -2.01
C ASP A 69 12.21 -29.43 -3.30
N GLU A 70 13.55 -29.34 -3.31
CA GLU A 70 14.40 -30.10 -4.25
C GLU A 70 15.11 -31.26 -3.53
N TYR A 71 14.50 -32.43 -3.70
CA TYR A 71 14.98 -33.79 -3.50
C TYR A 71 16.52 -34.02 -3.63
N LYS A 72 17.16 -34.59 -2.58
CA LYS A 72 18.02 -35.82 -2.60
C LYS A 72 19.18 -35.78 -1.57
N ALA A 73 19.08 -36.62 -0.53
CA ALA A 73 19.98 -37.75 -0.19
C ALA A 73 19.77 -38.19 1.27
#